data_AF-A0A1F4JJP9-F1
#
_entry.id   AF-A0A1F4JJP9-F1
#
_cell.length_a   1.000
_cell.length_b   1.000
_cell.length_c   1.000
_cell.angle_alpha   90.00
_cell.angle_beta   90.00
_cell.angle_gamma   90.00
#
_symmetry.space_group_name_H-M   'P 1'
#
loop_
_entity.id
_entity.type
_entity.pdbx_description
1 polymer ?
#
loop_
_entity_poly.entity_id
_entity_poly.type
_entity_poly.pdbx_seq_one_letter_code
_entity_poly.pdbx_strand_id
1 'polypeptide(L)'
;MKKKIGWAVLLVVSHILILIGGSVIGRHDAIDDLFGQAEKADAQVALGRYTIYRDMAKDIKTGRYERAQCSARLGASSMYDNVKTCLAKSECRDSIEKKAHEVAPELLGEVPLEFEYLESKNGIRHCGENVPNIYVKPAR
;
A
#
# COMPACT_ATOMS: atom_id res chain seq x y z
N MET A 1 -44.92 37.64 -24.45
CA MET A 1 -44.59 36.65 -23.40
C MET A 1 -43.85 35.42 -23.92
N LYS A 2 -44.27 34.77 -25.03
CA LYS A 2 -43.63 33.55 -25.57
C LYS A 2 -42.10 33.62 -25.78
N LYS A 3 -41.57 34.75 -26.28
CA LYS A 3 -40.12 34.94 -26.45
C LYS A 3 -39.34 34.92 -25.12
N LYS A 4 -39.88 35.49 -24.03
CA LYS A 4 -39.23 35.52 -22.71
C LYS A 4 -39.14 34.12 -22.08
N ILE A 5 -40.16 33.28 -22.32
CA ILE A 5 -40.17 31.87 -21.88
C ILE A 5 -39.12 31.07 -22.66
N GLY A 6 -38.98 31.29 -23.97
CA GLY A 6 -37.94 30.64 -24.77
C GLY A 6 -36.52 30.94 -24.29
N TRP A 7 -36.23 32.19 -23.96
CA TRP A 7 -34.92 32.58 -23.39
C TRP A 7 -34.66 31.95 -22.01
N ALA A 8 -35.68 31.90 -21.14
CA ALA A 8 -35.55 31.26 -19.83
C ALA A 8 -35.25 29.76 -19.95
N VAL A 9 -35.94 29.05 -20.85
CA VAL A 9 -35.71 27.62 -21.10
C VAL A 9 -34.30 27.39 -21.66
N LEU A 10 -33.87 28.18 -22.63
CA LEU A 10 -32.51 28.07 -23.20
C LEU A 10 -31.43 28.22 -22.11
N LEU A 11 -31.62 29.17 -21.21
CA LEU A 11 -30.68 29.48 -20.14
C LEU A 11 -30.64 28.34 -19.11
N VAL A 12 -31.80 27.79 -18.73
CA VAL A 12 -31.86 26.62 -17.82
C VAL A 12 -31.19 25.40 -18.46
N VAL A 13 -31.47 25.11 -19.72
CA VAL A 13 -30.87 23.97 -20.44
C VAL A 13 -29.36 24.14 -20.59
N SER A 14 -28.87 25.34 -20.89
CA SER A 14 -27.42 25.58 -21.00
C SER A 14 -26.70 25.34 -19.68
N HIS A 15 -27.27 25.78 -18.56
CA HIS A 15 -26.65 25.60 -17.24
C HIS A 15 -26.68 24.13 -16.81
N ILE A 16 -27.77 23.41 -17.09
CA ILE A 16 -27.84 21.97 -16.82
C ILE A 16 -26.77 21.22 -17.62
N LEU A 17 -26.59 21.53 -18.91
CA LEU A 17 -25.58 20.89 -19.74
C LEU A 17 -24.15 21.21 -19.26
N ILE A 18 -23.89 22.44 -18.84
CA ILE A 18 -22.59 22.84 -18.26
C ILE A 18 -22.33 22.10 -16.94
N LEU A 19 -23.35 21.99 -16.07
CA LEU A 19 -23.21 21.30 -14.78
C LEU A 19 -22.98 19.80 -14.96
N ILE A 20 -23.74 19.14 -15.85
CA ILE A 20 -23.56 17.72 -16.14
C ILE A 20 -22.19 17.49 -16.79
N GLY A 21 -21.84 18.27 -17.82
CA GLY A 21 -20.55 18.17 -18.50
C GLY A 21 -19.37 18.40 -17.56
N GLY A 22 -19.43 19.45 -16.74
CA GLY A 22 -18.42 19.75 -15.73
C GLY A 22 -18.32 18.68 -14.65
N SER A 23 -19.44 18.09 -14.21
CA SER A 23 -19.43 16.99 -13.25
C SER A 23 -18.81 15.71 -13.80
N VAL A 24 -19.05 15.39 -15.08
CA VAL A 24 -18.47 14.21 -15.74
C VAL A 24 -16.97 14.39 -15.92
N ILE A 25 -16.52 15.54 -16.44
CA ILE A 25 -15.11 15.84 -16.64
C ILE A 25 -14.39 15.89 -15.29
N GLY A 26 -14.93 16.61 -14.31
CA GLY A 26 -14.32 16.71 -12.97
C GLY A 26 -14.25 15.37 -12.25
N ARG A 27 -15.22 14.48 -12.45
CA ARG A 27 -15.15 13.10 -11.94
C ARG A 27 -14.04 12.32 -12.63
N HIS A 28 -13.89 12.44 -13.95
CA HIS A 28 -12.85 11.74 -14.68
C HIS A 28 -11.46 12.20 -14.24
N ASP A 29 -11.23 13.50 -14.17
CA ASP A 29 -9.96 14.09 -13.72
C ASP A 29 -9.62 13.69 -12.28
N ALA A 30 -10.62 13.70 -11.37
CA ALA A 30 -10.41 13.28 -9.99
C ALA A 30 -10.09 11.78 -9.87
N ILE A 31 -10.73 10.93 -10.67
CA ILE A 31 -10.45 9.50 -10.71
C ILE A 31 -9.05 9.25 -11.25
N ASP A 32 -8.67 9.90 -12.35
CA ASP A 32 -7.35 9.75 -12.96
C ASP A 32 -6.24 10.24 -12.01
N ASP A 33 -6.45 11.34 -11.29
CA ASP A 33 -5.52 11.82 -10.27
C ASP A 33 -5.40 10.83 -9.10
N LEU A 34 -6.52 10.29 -8.60
CA LEU A 34 -6.51 9.27 -7.55
C LEU A 34 -5.75 8.01 -7.99
N PHE A 35 -5.97 7.55 -9.22
CA PHE A 35 -5.22 6.41 -9.77
C PHE A 35 -3.72 6.73 -9.91
N GLY A 36 -3.37 7.91 -10.42
CA GLY A 36 -1.98 8.33 -10.53
C GLY A 36 -1.27 8.46 -9.18
N GLN A 37 -1.98 8.93 -8.14
CA GLN A 37 -1.45 8.96 -6.77
C GLN A 37 -1.30 7.56 -6.17
N ALA A 38 -2.29 6.68 -6.39
CA ALA A 38 -2.23 5.29 -5.95
C ALA A 38 -1.07 4.53 -6.62
N GLU A 39 -0.86 4.72 -7.91
CA GLU A 39 0.26 4.12 -8.66
C GLU A 39 1.62 4.59 -8.13
N LYS A 40 1.76 5.89 -7.82
CA LYS A 40 2.99 6.42 -7.20
C LYS A 40 3.22 5.83 -5.81
N ALA A 41 2.17 5.70 -5.00
CA ALA A 41 2.27 5.10 -3.68
C ALA A 41 2.66 3.61 -3.76
N ASP A 42 2.05 2.86 -4.68
CA ASP A 42 2.40 1.46 -4.92
C ASP A 42 3.84 1.31 -5.42
N ALA A 43 4.29 2.17 -6.34
CA ALA A 43 5.67 2.19 -6.82
C ALA A 43 6.67 2.48 -5.69
N GLN A 44 6.36 3.36 -4.74
CA GLN A 44 7.19 3.62 -3.56
C GLN A 44 7.27 2.39 -2.64
N VAL A 45 6.14 1.71 -2.41
CA VAL A 45 6.10 0.46 -1.62
C VAL A 45 6.90 -0.64 -2.33
N ALA A 46 6.72 -0.80 -3.63
CA ALA A 46 7.45 -1.76 -4.45
C ALA A 46 8.96 -1.49 -4.44
N LEU A 47 9.37 -0.23 -4.56
CA LEU A 47 10.78 0.17 -4.45
C LEU A 47 11.36 -0.18 -3.07
N GLY A 48 10.61 0.08 -2.00
CA GLY A 48 11.00 -0.31 -0.64
C GLY A 48 11.16 -1.82 -0.47
N ARG A 49 10.25 -2.62 -1.03
CA ARG A 49 10.37 -4.09 -1.03
C ARG A 49 11.59 -4.55 -1.84
N TYR A 50 11.82 -3.96 -3.00
CA TYR A 50 12.95 -4.28 -3.86
C TYR A 50 14.30 -4.03 -3.16
N THR A 51 14.47 -2.90 -2.46
CA THR A 51 15.72 -2.62 -1.76
C THR A 51 16.00 -3.62 -0.64
N ILE A 52 14.97 -4.02 0.12
CA ILE A 52 15.07 -5.07 1.14
C ILE A 52 15.53 -6.40 0.51
N TYR A 53 14.86 -6.85 -0.56
CA TYR A 53 15.23 -8.11 -1.23
C TYR A 53 16.62 -8.08 -1.86
N ARG A 54 17.00 -6.95 -2.47
CA ARG A 54 18.34 -6.75 -3.02
C ARG A 54 19.41 -6.85 -1.94
N ASP A 55 19.18 -6.22 -0.78
CA ASP A 55 20.15 -6.18 0.31
C ASP A 55 20.26 -7.55 1.00
N MET A 56 19.13 -8.25 1.19
CA MET A 56 19.10 -9.66 1.57
C MET A 56 19.93 -10.53 0.62
N ALA A 57 19.73 -10.40 -0.70
CA ALA A 57 20.47 -11.18 -1.69
C ALA A 57 21.99 -10.91 -1.63
N LYS A 58 22.39 -9.64 -1.41
CA LYS A 58 23.80 -9.28 -1.20
C LYS A 58 24.38 -9.89 0.08
N ASP A 59 23.62 -9.86 1.17
CA ASP A 59 24.06 -10.40 2.45
C ASP A 59 24.20 -11.93 2.39
N ILE A 60 23.26 -12.62 1.73
CA ILE A 60 23.37 -14.06 1.42
C ILE A 60 24.63 -14.33 0.61
N LYS A 61 24.85 -13.57 -0.49
CA LYS A 61 26.02 -13.75 -1.36
C LYS A 61 27.36 -13.55 -0.63
N THR A 62 27.38 -12.69 0.38
CA THR A 62 28.59 -12.38 1.17
C THR A 62 28.71 -13.21 2.44
N GLY A 63 27.85 -14.22 2.63
CA GLY A 63 27.86 -15.11 3.79
C GLY A 63 27.34 -14.48 5.09
N ARG A 64 26.76 -13.27 5.03
CA ARG A 64 26.15 -12.57 6.17
C ARG A 64 24.71 -13.03 6.40
N TYR A 65 24.53 -14.33 6.61
CA TYR A 65 23.19 -14.95 6.69
C TYR A 65 22.34 -14.41 7.83
N GLU A 66 22.92 -14.12 8.99
CA GLU A 66 22.19 -13.54 10.13
C GLU A 66 21.54 -12.19 9.77
N ARG A 67 22.25 -11.36 9.00
CA ARG A 67 21.75 -10.06 8.54
C ARG A 67 20.66 -10.20 7.47
N ALA A 68 20.82 -11.17 6.57
CA ALA A 68 19.79 -11.50 5.60
C ALA A 68 18.51 -12.01 6.29
N GLN A 69 18.68 -12.89 7.28
CA GLN A 69 17.56 -13.44 8.07
C GLN A 69 16.87 -12.35 8.88
N CYS A 70 17.63 -11.45 9.50
CA CYS A 70 17.11 -10.26 10.16
C CYS A 70 16.24 -9.40 9.22
N SER A 71 16.77 -9.07 8.04
CA SER A 71 16.04 -8.27 7.04
C SER A 71 14.75 -8.96 6.59
N ALA A 72 14.79 -10.28 6.40
CA ALA A 72 13.61 -11.08 6.09
C ALA A 72 12.57 -11.03 7.22
N ARG A 73 12.98 -11.20 8.48
CA ARG A 73 12.08 -11.12 9.66
C ARG A 73 11.45 -9.73 9.82
N LEU A 74 12.22 -8.66 9.59
CA LEU A 74 11.70 -7.29 9.62
C LEU A 74 10.63 -7.07 8.54
N GLY A 75 10.92 -7.50 7.31
CA GLY A 75 9.98 -7.45 6.19
C GLY A 75 8.71 -8.26 6.47
N ALA A 76 8.86 -9.51 6.94
CA ALA A 76 7.76 -10.40 7.26
C ALA A 76 6.87 -9.84 8.38
N SER A 77 7.46 -9.34 9.47
CA SER A 77 6.73 -8.73 10.59
C SER A 77 5.94 -7.49 10.16
N SER A 78 6.56 -6.63 9.33
CA SER A 78 5.89 -5.43 8.80
C SER A 78 4.71 -5.78 7.89
N MET A 79 4.88 -6.77 7.00
CA MET A 79 3.79 -7.24 6.13
C MET A 79 2.69 -7.94 6.93
N TYR A 80 3.06 -8.75 7.93
CA TYR A 80 2.13 -9.39 8.84
C TYR A 80 1.19 -8.36 9.49
N ASP A 81 1.74 -7.29 10.07
CA ASP A 81 0.92 -6.26 10.72
C ASP A 81 0.01 -5.50 9.74
N ASN A 82 0.49 -5.22 8.53
CA ASN A 82 -0.32 -4.59 7.49
C ASN A 82 -1.52 -5.48 7.10
N VAL A 83 -1.28 -6.78 6.91
CA VAL A 83 -2.35 -7.71 6.54
C VAL A 83 -3.29 -7.96 7.72
N LYS A 84 -2.79 -8.10 8.96
CA LYS A 84 -3.63 -8.17 10.16
C LYS A 84 -4.52 -6.94 10.32
N THR A 85 -3.98 -5.75 10.05
CA THR A 85 -4.74 -4.49 10.09
C THR A 85 -5.85 -4.48 9.02
N CYS A 86 -5.59 -5.02 7.83
CA CYS A 86 -6.61 -5.21 6.81
C CYS A 86 -7.68 -6.22 7.26
N LEU A 87 -7.28 -7.40 7.75
CA LEU A 87 -8.20 -8.44 8.23
C LEU A 87 -9.09 -7.98 9.40
N ALA A 88 -8.67 -6.97 10.15
CA ALA A 88 -9.49 -6.36 11.21
C ALA A 88 -10.65 -5.47 10.67
N LYS A 89 -10.64 -5.12 9.39
CA LYS A 89 -11.69 -4.30 8.73
C LYS A 89 -12.53 -5.18 7.81
N SER A 90 -13.86 -5.18 7.99
CA SER A 90 -14.77 -6.05 7.23
C SER A 90 -14.60 -5.94 5.71
N GLU A 91 -14.57 -4.72 5.18
CA GLU A 91 -14.44 -4.45 3.74
C GLU A 91 -13.15 -5.04 3.14
N CYS A 92 -12.06 -5.04 3.91
CA CYS A 92 -10.77 -5.55 3.47
C CYS A 92 -10.68 -7.06 3.69
N ARG A 93 -11.15 -7.56 4.83
CA ARG A 93 -11.21 -8.99 5.18
C ARG A 93 -11.91 -9.80 4.10
N ASP A 94 -13.11 -9.40 3.69
CA ASP A 94 -13.92 -10.14 2.70
C ASP A 94 -13.17 -10.34 1.37
N SER A 95 -12.27 -9.42 1.02
CA SER A 95 -11.48 -9.47 -0.21
C SER A 95 -10.26 -10.41 -0.15
N ILE A 96 -9.71 -10.68 1.04
CA ILE A 96 -8.44 -11.41 1.18
C ILE A 96 -8.51 -12.68 2.04
N GLU A 97 -9.55 -12.86 2.86
CA GLU A 97 -9.63 -13.95 3.85
C GLU A 97 -9.50 -15.33 3.21
N LYS A 98 -10.25 -15.58 2.12
CA LYS A 98 -10.14 -16.84 1.36
C LYS A 98 -8.69 -17.08 0.93
N LYS A 99 -8.00 -16.05 0.46
CA LYS A 99 -6.62 -16.20 0.01
C LYS A 99 -5.68 -16.45 1.18
N ALA A 100 -5.91 -15.79 2.32
CA ALA A 100 -5.14 -16.00 3.54
C ALA A 100 -5.23 -17.47 4.02
N HIS A 101 -6.42 -18.08 4.03
CA HIS A 101 -6.55 -19.52 4.35
C HIS A 101 -5.71 -20.42 3.41
N GLU A 102 -5.64 -20.09 2.11
CA GLU A 102 -4.95 -20.92 1.13
C GLU A 102 -3.42 -20.84 1.22
N VAL A 103 -2.86 -19.65 1.50
CA VAL A 103 -1.42 -19.39 1.34
C VAL A 103 -0.70 -18.92 2.59
N ALA A 104 -1.43 -18.43 3.59
CA ALA A 104 -0.87 -17.85 4.80
C ALA A 104 -1.84 -17.99 6.00
N PRO A 105 -2.24 -19.23 6.38
CA PRO A 105 -3.19 -19.49 7.46
C PRO A 105 -2.72 -18.95 8.84
N GLU A 106 -1.42 -18.69 9.00
CA GLU A 106 -0.84 -18.05 10.19
C GLU A 106 -1.38 -16.63 10.41
N LEU A 107 -1.80 -15.92 9.36
CA LEU A 107 -2.43 -14.60 9.47
C LEU A 107 -3.79 -14.66 10.17
N LEU A 108 -4.47 -15.80 10.08
CA LEU A 108 -5.78 -16.07 10.68
C LEU A 108 -5.66 -16.71 12.06
N GLY A 109 -4.44 -17.08 12.48
CA GLY A 109 -4.19 -17.76 13.75
C GLY A 109 -4.53 -19.25 13.73
N GLU A 110 -4.70 -19.84 12.55
CA GLU A 110 -4.99 -21.27 12.40
C GLU A 110 -3.74 -22.13 12.61
N VAL A 111 -2.57 -21.58 12.29
CA VAL A 111 -1.26 -22.21 12.49
C VAL A 111 -0.27 -21.21 13.12
N PRO A 112 0.79 -21.68 13.81
CA PRO A 112 1.81 -20.78 14.35
C PRO A 112 2.65 -20.12 13.26
N LEU A 113 3.24 -18.96 13.58
CA LEU A 113 4.19 -18.28 12.71
C LEU A 113 5.49 -19.09 12.55
N GLU A 114 5.96 -19.25 11.32
CA GLU A 114 7.22 -19.92 11.02
C GLU A 114 8.46 -19.01 11.14
N PHE A 115 8.25 -17.76 11.51
CA PHE A 115 9.32 -16.79 11.74
C PHE A 115 9.16 -16.09 13.09
N GLU A 116 10.27 -15.63 13.65
CA GLU A 116 10.28 -14.80 14.85
C GLU A 116 9.71 -13.42 14.51
N TYR A 117 8.53 -13.13 15.06
CA TYR A 117 7.90 -11.81 14.93
C TYR A 117 8.69 -10.75 15.70
N LEU A 118 9.00 -9.65 15.01
CA LEU A 118 9.71 -8.50 15.57
C LEU A 118 8.72 -7.37 15.87
N GLU A 119 8.43 -7.19 17.16
CA GLU A 119 7.53 -6.13 17.63
C GLU A 119 8.12 -4.74 17.37
N SER A 120 7.28 -3.80 16.96
CA SER A 120 7.69 -2.41 16.81
C SER A 120 7.71 -1.70 18.16
N LYS A 121 8.84 -1.06 18.49
CA LYS A 121 8.97 -0.17 19.64
C LYS A 121 9.11 1.26 19.12
N ASN A 122 8.20 2.15 19.52
CA ASN A 122 8.17 3.55 19.07
C ASN A 122 8.08 3.72 17.54
N GLY A 123 7.38 2.82 16.85
CA GLY A 123 7.20 2.88 15.40
C GLY A 123 8.41 2.39 14.59
N ILE A 124 9.47 1.91 15.25
CA ILE A 124 10.64 1.35 14.59
C ILE A 124 10.80 -0.12 14.99
N ARG A 125 11.18 -0.96 14.02
CA ARG A 125 11.57 -2.36 14.26
C ARG A 125 13.06 -2.47 14.06
N HIS A 126 13.72 -3.20 14.94
CA HIS A 126 15.15 -3.45 14.87
C HIS A 126 15.40 -4.93 15.10
N CYS A 127 16.45 -5.44 14.47
CA CYS A 127 17.07 -6.67 14.92
C CYS A 127 17.96 -6.33 16.13
N GLY A 128 18.02 -7.22 17.12
CA GLY A 128 18.83 -7.02 18.32
C GLY A 128 20.32 -6.73 18.02
N GLU A 129 21.05 -6.32 19.07
CA GLU A 129 22.37 -5.63 19.04
C GLU A 129 23.51 -6.26 18.22
N ASN A 130 23.35 -7.48 17.67
CA ASN A 130 24.40 -8.16 16.90
C ASN A 130 24.38 -7.90 15.39
N VAL A 131 23.46 -7.08 14.88
CA VAL A 131 23.44 -6.72 13.44
C VAL A 131 23.94 -5.29 13.26
N PRO A 132 25.19 -5.06 12.81
CA PRO A 132 25.72 -3.71 12.65
C PRO A 132 24.89 -2.93 11.62
N ASN A 133 24.28 -1.86 12.12
CA ASN A 133 23.50 -0.89 11.37
C ASN A 133 24.41 -0.26 10.30
N ILE A 134 24.21 -0.60 9.02
CA ILE A 134 24.91 0.12 7.94
C ILE A 134 23.95 1.18 7.45
N TYR A 135 24.18 2.41 7.91
CA TYR A 135 23.74 3.60 7.18
C TYR A 135 24.37 3.54 5.78
N VAL A 136 23.61 3.09 4.79
CA VAL A 136 24.01 3.23 3.39
C VAL A 136 23.82 4.70 3.03
N LYS A 137 24.92 5.45 3.03
CA LYS A 137 24.96 6.83 2.57
C LYS A 137 24.41 6.85 1.12
N PRO A 138 23.45 7.73 0.78
CA PRO A 138 22.95 7.82 -0.58
C PRO A 138 24.11 8.12 -1.53
N ALA A 139 24.17 7.39 -2.65
CA ALA A 139 25.16 7.65 -3.69
C ALA A 139 24.94 9.08 -4.21
N ARG A 140 26.02 9.87 -4.24
CA ARG A 140 26.07 11.19 -4.90
C ARG A 140 26.23 11.03 -6.40
#